data_AF-A0A317XW74-F1
#
_entry.id   AF-A0A317XW74-F1
#
_cell.length_a   1.000
_cell.length_b   1.000
_cell.length_c   1.000
_cell.angle_alpha   90.00
_cell.angle_beta   90.00
_cell.angle_gamma   90.00
#
_symmetry.space_group_name_H-M   'P 1'
#
loop_
_entity.id
_entity.type
_entity.pdbx_description
1 polymer ?
#
loop_
_entity_poly.entity_id
_entity_poly.type
_entity_poly.pdbx_seq_one_letter_code
_entity_poly.pdbx_strand_id
1 'polypeptide(L)'
;MASNQDCSDFDLWEHLHCSVCYRSVSNADLDTNQAVTSKTDGQTSGDSAQFWVTDCTHVLCQKDLPASADHGGTETCPIRGVCPICRVEADIVRLIPGELPDGVKPFFRPLETSWLTAFEVHKNQHMSELISYLKSQVVKQKHVLERVKDELRQARILKEEVEQLRKEKATLLQRVQESSQEQVVPVPPNRSGRRHRAGLNV
;
A
#
# COMPACT_ATOMS: atom_id res chain seq x y z
N MET A 1 17.84 31.73 -29.32
CA MET A 1 18.78 32.14 -28.26
C MET A 1 18.01 32.02 -26.95
N ALA A 2 18.13 30.89 -26.28
CA ALA A 2 17.51 30.69 -24.97
C ALA A 2 18.43 31.34 -23.94
N SER A 3 17.91 32.34 -23.24
CA SER A 3 18.58 32.97 -22.11
C SER A 3 18.79 31.89 -21.04
N ASN A 4 20.03 31.56 -20.73
CA ASN A 4 20.37 30.84 -19.51
C ASN A 4 19.93 31.73 -18.35
N GLN A 5 18.76 31.44 -17.79
CA GLN A 5 18.32 32.04 -16.56
C GLN A 5 19.33 31.56 -15.51
N ASP A 6 20.17 32.47 -15.00
CA ASP A 6 20.96 32.20 -13.81
C ASP A 6 19.98 31.81 -12.71
N CYS A 7 19.87 30.50 -12.46
CA CYS A 7 19.30 30.01 -11.23
C CYS A 7 20.15 30.63 -10.13
N SER A 8 19.59 31.64 -9.45
CA SER A 8 20.14 32.17 -8.22
C SER A 8 20.64 31.00 -7.38
N ASP A 9 21.94 30.97 -7.13
CA ASP A 9 22.61 29.94 -6.33
C ASP A 9 21.84 29.81 -5.01
N PHE A 10 21.02 28.77 -4.91
CA PHE A 10 20.23 28.53 -3.71
C PHE A 10 21.22 28.03 -2.67
N ASP A 11 21.63 28.93 -1.77
CA ASP A 11 22.58 28.61 -0.72
C ASP A 11 21.89 27.71 0.33
N LEU A 12 22.00 26.40 0.10
CA LEU A 12 21.42 25.36 0.95
C LEU A 12 21.85 25.53 2.42
N TRP A 13 23.05 26.08 2.64
CA TRP A 13 23.65 26.24 3.96
C TRP A 13 22.87 27.20 4.86
N GLU A 14 22.24 28.24 4.30
CA GLU A 14 21.46 29.23 5.07
C GLU A 14 20.24 28.62 5.78
N HIS A 15 19.76 27.46 5.30
CA HIS A 15 18.59 26.77 5.84
C HIS A 15 18.95 25.68 6.85
N LEU A 16 20.24 25.33 6.95
CA LEU A 16 20.70 24.34 7.90
C LEU A 16 20.86 24.96 9.28
N HIS A 17 20.40 24.24 10.29
CA HIS A 17 20.47 24.67 11.67
C HIS A 17 20.65 23.47 12.58
N CYS A 18 21.23 23.69 13.75
CA CYS A 18 21.32 22.66 14.75
C CYS A 18 19.91 22.21 15.18
N SER A 19 19.65 20.90 15.13
CA SER A 19 18.36 20.32 15.50
C SER A 19 18.03 20.41 17.00
N VAL A 20 19.00 20.80 17.84
CA VAL A 20 18.82 20.95 19.30
C VAL A 20 18.61 22.42 19.67
N CYS A 21 19.57 23.29 19.35
CA CYS A 21 19.53 24.70 19.74
C CYS A 21 19.02 25.66 18.64
N TYR A 22 18.70 25.16 17.44
CA TYR A 22 18.25 25.95 16.29
C TYR A 22 19.23 27.04 15.82
N ARG A 23 20.51 26.94 16.20
CA ARG A 23 21.56 27.82 15.66
C ARG A 23 21.76 27.53 14.17
N SER A 24 21.56 28.53 13.32
CA SER A 24 21.82 28.44 11.87
C SER A 24 23.31 28.28 11.56
N VAL A 25 23.59 27.53 10.50
CA VAL A 25 24.92 27.46 9.88
C VAL A 25 25.17 28.76 9.13
N SER A 26 26.28 29.44 9.39
CA SER A 26 26.69 30.61 8.62
C SER A 26 27.85 30.25 7.68
N ASN A 27 28.01 30.95 6.56
CA ASN A 27 29.11 30.70 5.62
C ASN A 27 30.50 30.88 6.29
N ALA A 28 30.61 31.77 7.28
CA ALA A 28 31.81 31.94 8.09
C ALA A 28 32.18 30.69 8.90
N ASP A 29 31.20 29.87 9.27
CA ASP A 29 31.40 28.62 10.02
C ASP A 29 31.96 27.49 9.13
N LEU A 30 31.73 27.56 7.81
CA LEU A 30 32.10 26.54 6.83
C LEU A 30 33.51 26.76 6.25
N ASP A 31 33.98 28.01 6.18
CA ASP A 31 35.26 28.38 5.56
C ASP A 31 36.50 28.06 6.42
N THR A 32 36.34 27.57 7.66
CA THR A 32 37.46 27.40 8.60
C THR A 32 38.30 26.12 8.35
N ASN A 33 38.41 25.67 7.12
CA ASN A 33 39.38 24.63 6.74
C ASN A 33 40.81 25.18 6.54
N GLN A 34 41.01 26.49 6.65
CA GLN A 34 42.35 27.07 6.69
C GLN A 34 42.96 27.01 8.09
N ALA A 35 43.73 25.94 8.31
CA ALA A 35 44.92 25.87 9.15
C ALA A 35 44.96 26.77 10.40
N VAL A 36 44.64 26.17 11.54
CA VAL A 36 45.11 26.60 12.87
C VAL A 36 46.64 26.48 12.93
N THR A 37 47.35 27.34 12.22
CA THR A 37 48.81 27.51 12.32
C THR A 37 49.15 28.99 12.29
N SER A 38 48.67 29.75 13.26
CA SER A 38 49.30 31.02 13.69
C SER A 38 48.68 31.46 15.02
N LYS A 39 49.31 31.05 16.13
CA LYS A 39 49.14 31.74 17.41
C LYS A 39 49.79 33.11 17.28
N THR A 40 48.98 34.14 17.06
CA THR A 40 49.35 35.52 17.37
C THR A 40 48.34 36.03 18.39
N ASP A 41 48.85 36.27 19.60
CA ASP A 41 48.11 36.76 20.75
C ASP A 41 47.46 38.12 20.41
N GLY A 42 46.13 38.15 20.33
CA GLY A 42 45.42 39.37 19.91
C GLY A 42 43.91 39.24 19.70
N GLN A 43 43.22 38.51 20.58
CA GLN A 43 41.84 38.74 21.02
C GLN A 43 40.83 39.44 20.07
N THR A 44 40.22 38.66 19.19
CA THR A 44 38.75 38.44 19.17
C THR A 44 38.55 36.98 18.75
N SER A 45 38.22 36.12 19.71
CA SER A 45 37.86 34.72 19.46
C SER A 45 36.53 34.67 18.72
N GLY A 46 36.59 34.85 17.39
CA GLY A 46 35.56 34.40 16.47
C GLY A 46 35.54 32.88 16.53
N ASP A 47 34.74 32.35 17.44
CA ASP A 47 34.48 30.92 17.60
C ASP A 47 33.72 30.46 16.36
N SER A 48 34.45 30.04 15.32
CA SER A 48 33.84 29.48 14.11
C SER A 48 33.17 28.17 14.50
N ALA A 49 31.84 28.18 14.51
CA ALA A 49 31.09 27.10 15.07
C ALA A 49 30.97 25.99 14.05
N GLN A 50 31.69 24.90 14.30
CA GLN A 50 31.60 23.74 13.44
C GLN A 50 30.23 23.05 13.58
N PHE A 51 29.82 22.37 12.51
CA PHE A 51 28.61 21.57 12.45
C PHE A 51 28.91 20.15 12.01
N TRP A 52 28.08 19.23 12.50
CA TRP A 52 28.12 17.80 12.20
C TRP A 52 26.74 17.33 11.78
N VAL A 53 26.69 16.26 11.01
CA VAL A 53 25.47 15.56 10.62
C VAL A 53 25.56 14.10 11.04
N THR A 54 24.47 13.60 11.61
CA THR A 54 24.33 12.17 11.94
C THR A 54 23.79 11.37 10.75
N ASP A 55 23.99 10.06 10.71
CA ASP A 55 23.37 9.16 9.74
C ASP A 55 21.82 9.22 9.75
N CYS A 56 21.21 9.53 10.89
CA CYS A 56 19.78 9.83 11.03
C CYS A 56 19.40 11.28 10.69
N THR A 57 20.25 11.96 9.90
CA THR A 57 20.03 13.27 9.28
C THR A 57 19.82 14.46 10.22
N HIS A 58 20.24 14.37 11.48
CA HIS A 58 20.20 15.51 12.40
C HIS A 58 21.49 16.30 12.34
N VAL A 59 21.37 17.62 12.26
CA VAL A 59 22.51 18.54 12.25
C VAL A 59 22.79 19.00 13.68
N LEU A 60 24.03 18.88 14.14
CA LEU A 60 24.45 19.24 15.49
C LEU A 60 25.53 20.31 15.43
N CYS A 61 25.42 21.35 16.24
CA CYS A 61 26.53 22.28 16.45
C CYS A 61 27.52 21.69 17.46
N GLN A 62 28.73 22.25 17.52
CA GLN A 62 29.79 21.78 18.44
C GLN A 62 29.34 21.66 19.90
N LYS A 63 28.49 22.60 20.35
CA LYS A 63 27.99 22.64 21.72
C LYS A 63 27.06 21.48 22.05
N ASP A 64 26.26 21.04 21.07
CA ASP A 64 25.25 19.98 21.24
C ASP A 64 25.76 18.63 20.74
N LEU A 65 27.03 18.55 20.31
CA LEU A 65 27.68 17.31 19.96
C LEU A 65 27.94 16.48 21.24
N PRO A 66 27.68 15.16 21.24
CA PRO A 66 27.95 14.33 22.40
C PRO A 66 29.43 14.39 22.81
N ALA A 67 29.71 14.62 24.09
CA ALA A 67 31.08 14.69 24.62
C ALA A 67 31.89 13.39 24.44
N SER A 68 31.22 12.27 24.18
CA SER A 68 31.84 10.97 23.88
C SER A 68 32.35 10.86 22.44
N ALA A 69 32.08 11.85 21.59
CA ALA A 69 32.63 11.91 20.25
C ALA A 69 34.10 12.35 20.35
N ASP A 70 35.03 11.40 20.43
CA ASP A 70 36.46 11.67 20.49
C ASP A 70 36.89 12.50 19.27
N HIS A 71 37.16 13.79 19.49
CA HIS A 71 37.60 14.74 18.47
C HIS A 71 39.04 14.50 17.96
N GLY A 72 39.66 13.38 18.32
CA GLY A 72 41.06 13.05 18.00
C GLY A 72 41.26 12.38 16.64
N GLY A 73 40.19 12.11 15.89
CA GLY A 73 40.25 11.55 14.55
C GLY A 73 40.55 12.62 13.49
N THR A 74 41.31 12.25 12.45
CA THR A 74 41.43 13.04 11.22
C THR A 74 40.06 13.48 10.70
N GLU A 75 39.96 14.72 10.21
CA GLU A 75 38.71 15.47 9.94
C GLU A 75 37.65 14.76 9.07
N THR A 76 38.01 13.66 8.41
CA THR A 76 37.17 12.90 7.48
C THR A 76 36.63 11.58 8.03
N CYS A 77 37.03 11.15 9.24
CA CYS A 77 36.55 9.90 9.80
C CYS A 77 35.20 10.07 10.54
N PRO A 78 34.20 9.22 10.27
CA PRO A 78 32.97 9.23 11.05
C PRO A 78 33.26 8.89 12.52
N ILE A 79 32.71 9.70 13.42
CA ILE A 79 32.79 9.48 14.86
C ILE A 79 31.51 8.78 15.28
N ARG A 80 31.61 7.71 16.08
CA ARG A 80 30.41 7.08 16.66
C ARG A 80 29.94 7.85 17.89
N GLY A 81 28.66 8.17 17.93
CA GLY A 81 28.05 8.82 19.09
C GLY A 81 26.54 8.57 19.16
N VAL A 82 25.90 9.05 20.21
CA VAL A 82 24.43 8.94 20.36
C VAL A 82 23.79 10.23 19.88
N CYS A 83 22.90 10.14 18.89
CA CYS A 83 22.15 11.31 18.44
C CYS A 83 21.26 11.85 19.57
N PRO A 84 21.34 13.14 19.94
CA PRO A 84 20.55 13.70 21.04
C PRO A 84 19.04 13.77 20.74
N ILE A 85 18.65 13.74 19.47
CA ILE A 85 17.24 13.77 19.04
C ILE A 85 16.65 12.35 19.01
N CYS A 86 17.27 11.42 18.27
CA CYS A 86 16.76 10.06 18.12
C CYS A 86 17.08 9.14 19.31
N ARG A 87 18.13 9.46 20.09
CA ARG A 87 18.69 8.60 21.15
C ARG A 87 19.15 7.22 20.66
N VAL A 88 19.64 7.18 19.41
CA VAL A 88 20.20 5.98 18.78
C VAL A 88 21.68 6.24 18.50
N GLU A 89 22.50 5.20 18.58
CA GLU A 89 23.89 5.25 18.11
C GLU A 89 23.91 5.54 16.60
N ALA A 90 24.70 6.54 16.22
CA ALA A 90 24.77 7.08 14.89
C ALA A 90 26.23 7.36 14.53
N ASP A 91 26.56 7.18 13.26
CA ASP A 91 27.79 7.74 12.71
C ASP A 91 27.60 9.24 12.53
N ILE A 92 28.49 10.03 13.13
CA ILE A 92 28.46 11.49 13.14
C ILE A 92 29.65 11.99 12.31
N VAL A 93 29.35 12.77 11.28
CA VAL A 93 30.38 13.28 10.36
C VAL A 93 30.35 14.80 10.34
N ARG A 94 31.53 15.41 10.26
CA ARG A 94 31.64 16.85 10.12
C ARG A 94 31.01 17.30 8.80
N LEU A 95 30.26 18.37 8.87
CA LEU A 95 29.57 18.94 7.73
C LEU A 95 30.55 19.87 6.99
N ILE A 96 31.09 19.39 5.87
CA ILE A 96 32.05 20.12 5.02
C ILE A 96 31.41 20.33 3.64
N PRO A 97 31.34 21.56 3.13
CA PRO A 97 30.80 21.80 1.79
C PRO A 97 31.59 21.04 0.72
N GLY A 98 30.89 20.29 -0.11
CA GLY A 98 31.49 19.47 -1.18
C GLY A 98 32.02 18.10 -0.74
N GLU A 99 32.17 17.84 0.56
CA GLU A 99 32.76 16.59 1.10
C GLU A 99 31.80 15.84 2.03
N LEU A 100 30.51 15.83 1.71
CA LEU A 100 29.55 15.03 2.47
C LEU A 100 29.80 13.52 2.25
N PRO A 101 29.59 12.65 3.25
CA PRO A 101 29.66 11.19 3.06
C PRO A 101 28.59 10.68 2.10
N ASP A 102 28.89 9.63 1.33
CA ASP A 102 27.98 9.06 0.33
C ASP A 102 26.61 8.64 0.90
N GLY A 103 26.57 8.21 2.17
CA GLY A 103 25.32 7.87 2.85
C GLY A 103 24.42 9.06 3.13
N VAL A 104 25.00 10.26 3.30
CA VAL A 104 24.25 11.48 3.67
C VAL A 104 24.03 12.41 2.48
N LYS A 105 24.88 12.35 1.44
CA LYS A 105 24.74 13.09 0.18
C LYS A 105 23.31 13.10 -0.40
N PRO A 106 22.53 12.00 -0.40
CA PRO A 106 21.18 12.00 -0.98
C PRO A 106 20.20 12.97 -0.31
N PHE A 107 20.39 13.29 0.97
CA PHE A 107 19.50 14.18 1.73
C PHE A 107 19.77 15.67 1.48
N PHE A 108 20.96 16.01 0.96
CA PHE A 108 21.36 17.38 0.63
C PHE A 108 21.27 17.68 -0.88
N ARG A 109 20.57 16.83 -1.64
CA ARG A 109 20.34 17.09 -3.07
C ARG A 109 19.27 18.16 -3.27
N PRO A 110 19.34 18.95 -4.35
CA PRO A 110 18.28 19.90 -4.70
C PRO A 110 16.90 19.25 -4.70
N LEU A 111 15.92 19.98 -4.17
CA LEU A 111 14.57 19.48 -3.91
C LEU A 111 13.95 18.87 -5.17
N GLU A 112 14.19 19.47 -6.33
CA GLU A 112 13.71 19.04 -7.65
C GLU A 112 14.09 17.59 -7.95
N THR A 113 15.33 17.21 -7.61
CA THR A 113 15.82 15.84 -7.83
C THR A 113 15.27 14.85 -6.81
N SER A 114 15.08 15.29 -5.55
CA SER A 114 14.51 14.46 -4.48
C SER A 114 13.02 14.16 -4.70
N TRP A 115 12.26 15.12 -5.25
CA TRP A 115 10.83 14.97 -5.51
C TRP A 115 10.53 13.94 -6.59
N LEU A 116 11.39 13.80 -7.59
CA LEU A 116 11.24 12.76 -8.61
C LEU A 116 11.30 11.36 -7.99
N THR A 117 12.26 11.11 -7.10
CA THR A 117 12.37 9.83 -6.39
C THR A 117 11.17 9.60 -5.46
N ALA A 118 10.73 10.62 -4.72
CA ALA A 118 9.54 10.51 -3.87
C ALA A 118 8.27 10.21 -4.70
N PHE A 119 8.13 10.86 -5.85
CA PHE A 119 7.03 10.63 -6.78
C PHE A 119 7.07 9.21 -7.37
N GLU A 120 8.25 8.69 -7.70
CA GLU A 120 8.42 7.32 -8.16
C GLU A 120 8.02 6.30 -7.08
N VAL A 121 8.44 6.50 -5.83
CA VAL A 121 8.05 5.63 -4.69
C VAL A 121 6.53 5.67 -4.50
N HIS A 122 5.95 6.88 -4.50
CA HIS A 122 4.51 7.07 -4.35
C HIS A 122 3.72 6.44 -5.50
N LYS A 123 4.18 6.61 -6.74
CA LYS A 123 3.62 5.97 -7.94
C LYS A 123 3.68 4.45 -7.82
N ASN A 124 4.80 3.89 -7.36
CA ASN A 124 4.96 2.45 -7.16
C ASN A 124 4.00 1.92 -6.09
N GLN A 125 3.80 2.66 -5.00
CA GLN A 125 2.83 2.30 -3.96
C GLN A 125 1.40 2.25 -4.51
N HIS A 126 0.96 3.28 -5.25
CA HIS A 126 -0.37 3.28 -5.86
C HIS A 126 -0.55 2.21 -6.93
N MET A 127 0.48 1.92 -7.72
CA MET A 127 0.42 0.80 -8.68
C MET A 127 0.26 -0.54 -7.97
N SER A 128 0.93 -0.75 -6.82
CA SER A 128 0.78 -1.97 -6.01
C SER A 128 -0.66 -2.13 -5.49
N GLU A 129 -1.27 -1.06 -4.99
CA GLU A 129 -2.66 -1.04 -4.53
C GLU A 129 -3.63 -1.38 -5.67
N LEU A 130 -3.45 -0.78 -6.85
CA LEU A 130 -4.25 -1.07 -8.03
C LEU A 130 -4.11 -2.53 -8.49
N ILE A 131 -2.88 -3.06 -8.53
CA ILE A 131 -2.64 -4.48 -8.87
C ILE A 131 -3.36 -5.39 -7.88
N SER A 132 -3.29 -5.08 -6.59
CA SER A 132 -3.96 -5.84 -5.53
C SER A 132 -5.48 -5.80 -5.68
N TYR A 133 -6.05 -4.63 -5.98
CA TYR A 133 -7.46 -4.47 -6.29
C TYR A 133 -7.89 -5.31 -7.49
N LEU A 134 -7.17 -5.22 -8.62
CA LEU A 134 -7.49 -5.97 -9.84
C LEU A 134 -7.39 -7.48 -9.61
N LYS A 135 -6.38 -7.96 -8.88
CA LYS A 135 -6.28 -9.37 -8.46
C LYS A 135 -7.52 -9.81 -7.67
N SER A 136 -7.99 -8.99 -6.73
CA SER A 136 -9.20 -9.30 -5.95
C SER A 136 -10.45 -9.39 -6.84
N GLN A 137 -10.56 -8.55 -7.87
CA GLN A 137 -11.68 -8.58 -8.83
C GLN A 137 -11.64 -9.84 -9.70
N VAL A 138 -10.46 -10.25 -10.17
CA VAL A 138 -10.29 -11.51 -10.92
C VAL A 138 -10.72 -12.71 -10.09
N VAL A 139 -10.39 -12.76 -8.79
CA VAL A 139 -10.83 -13.84 -7.89
C VAL A 139 -12.35 -13.85 -7.74
N LYS A 140 -13.00 -12.69 -7.57
CA LYS A 140 -14.46 -12.58 -7.50
C LYS A 140 -15.12 -13.05 -8.80
N GLN A 141 -14.62 -12.63 -9.95
CA GLN A 141 -15.12 -13.04 -11.26
C GLN A 141 -14.98 -14.55 -11.46
N LYS A 142 -13.85 -15.14 -11.07
CA LYS A 142 -13.64 -16.59 -11.10
C LYS A 142 -14.67 -17.34 -10.25
N HIS A 143 -14.97 -16.83 -9.05
CA HIS A 143 -15.97 -17.44 -8.18
C HIS A 143 -17.38 -17.39 -8.79
N VAL A 144 -17.76 -16.26 -9.39
CA VAL A 144 -19.04 -16.13 -10.12
C VAL A 144 -19.11 -17.13 -11.28
N LEU A 145 -18.04 -17.28 -12.05
CA LEU A 145 -18.01 -18.23 -13.17
C LEU A 145 -18.15 -19.70 -12.71
N GLU A 146 -17.49 -20.09 -11.62
CA GLU A 146 -17.67 -21.44 -11.06
C GLU A 146 -19.10 -21.67 -10.59
N ARG A 147 -19.73 -20.68 -9.94
CA ARG A 147 -21.13 -20.77 -9.53
C ARG A 147 -22.07 -20.93 -10.73
N VAL A 148 -21.90 -20.12 -11.79
CA VAL A 148 -22.71 -20.21 -13.01
C VAL A 148 -22.54 -21.57 -13.68
N LYS A 149 -21.31 -22.11 -13.68
CA LYS A 149 -21.02 -23.45 -14.21
C LYS A 149 -21.77 -24.54 -13.42
N ASP A 150 -21.82 -24.44 -12.09
CA ASP A 150 -22.57 -25.37 -11.26
C ASP A 150 -24.09 -25.25 -11.48
N GLU A 151 -24.62 -24.02 -11.55
CA GLU A 151 -26.03 -23.76 -11.85
C GLU A 151 -26.42 -24.32 -13.24
N LEU A 152 -25.57 -24.14 -14.26
CA LEU A 152 -25.77 -24.71 -15.59
C LEU A 152 -25.77 -26.25 -15.58
N ARG A 153 -24.90 -26.86 -14.76
CA ARG A 153 -24.87 -28.32 -14.59
C ARG A 153 -26.16 -28.83 -13.96
N GLN A 154 -26.64 -28.17 -12.90
CA GLN A 154 -27.91 -28.52 -12.24
C GLN A 154 -29.10 -28.35 -13.19
N ALA A 155 -29.14 -27.26 -13.97
CA ALA A 155 -30.20 -27.03 -14.94
C ALA A 155 -30.27 -28.12 -16.02
N ARG A 156 -29.12 -28.67 -16.44
CA ARG A 156 -29.08 -29.83 -17.36
C ARG A 156 -29.66 -31.08 -16.74
N ILE A 157 -29.27 -31.42 -15.51
CA ILE A 157 -29.79 -32.60 -14.79
C ILE A 157 -31.31 -32.49 -14.62
N LEU A 158 -31.80 -31.34 -14.13
CA LEU A 158 -33.24 -31.10 -13.97
C LEU A 158 -34.01 -31.20 -15.30
N LYS A 159 -33.41 -30.74 -16.41
CA LYS A 159 -34.02 -30.87 -17.73
C LYS A 159 -34.18 -32.35 -18.13
N GLU A 160 -33.14 -33.15 -17.92
CA GLU A 160 -33.17 -34.60 -18.20
C GLU A 160 -34.22 -35.31 -17.34
N GLU A 161 -34.30 -34.99 -16.05
CA GLU A 161 -35.31 -35.54 -15.13
C GLU A 161 -36.74 -35.17 -15.55
N VAL A 162 -36.98 -33.90 -15.93
CA VAL A 162 -38.29 -33.45 -16.42
C VAL A 162 -38.68 -34.18 -17.71
N GLU A 163 -37.74 -34.39 -18.63
CA GLU A 163 -37.98 -35.16 -19.85
C GLU A 163 -38.29 -36.63 -19.55
N GLN A 164 -37.59 -37.24 -18.60
CA GLN A 164 -37.85 -38.62 -18.16
C GLN A 164 -39.23 -38.75 -17.51
N LEU A 165 -39.56 -37.89 -16.54
CA LEU A 165 -40.86 -37.89 -15.87
C LEU A 165 -42.02 -37.66 -16.85
N ARG A 166 -41.82 -36.82 -17.87
CA ARG A 166 -42.82 -36.62 -18.95
C ARG A 166 -43.06 -37.91 -19.74
N LYS A 167 -42.01 -38.67 -20.05
CA LYS A 167 -42.13 -39.97 -20.75
C LYS A 167 -42.86 -40.98 -19.87
N GLU A 168 -42.46 -41.13 -18.61
CA GLU A 168 -43.10 -42.05 -17.66
C GLU A 168 -44.58 -41.72 -17.46
N LYS A 169 -44.91 -40.43 -17.28
CA LYS A 169 -46.29 -39.97 -17.20
C LYS A 169 -47.09 -40.34 -18.45
N ALA A 170 -46.53 -40.15 -19.64
CA ALA A 170 -47.19 -40.51 -20.90
C ALA A 170 -47.45 -42.02 -20.98
N THR A 171 -46.47 -42.85 -20.64
CA THR A 171 -46.61 -44.32 -20.61
C THR A 171 -47.66 -44.78 -19.59
N LEU A 172 -47.69 -44.20 -18.39
CA LEU A 172 -48.68 -44.55 -17.38
C LEU A 172 -50.10 -44.17 -17.81
N LEU A 173 -50.30 -42.98 -18.39
CA LEU A 173 -51.60 -42.58 -18.93
C LEU A 173 -52.10 -43.52 -20.02
N GLN A 174 -51.21 -43.98 -20.90
CA GLN A 174 -51.54 -44.97 -21.93
C GLN A 174 -52.02 -46.29 -21.30
N ARG A 175 -51.29 -46.83 -20.30
CA ARG A 175 -51.69 -48.07 -19.59
C ARG A 175 -53.02 -47.95 -18.87
N VAL A 176 -53.29 -46.80 -18.24
CA VAL A 176 -54.57 -46.52 -17.58
C VAL A 176 -55.70 -46.50 -18.60
N GLN A 177 -55.48 -45.91 -19.77
CA GLN A 177 -56.46 -45.87 -20.85
C GLN A 177 -56.76 -47.27 -21.41
N GLU A 178 -55.73 -48.10 -21.63
CA GLU A 178 -55.87 -49.49 -22.06
C GLU A 178 -56.66 -50.32 -21.03
N SER A 179 -56.29 -50.24 -19.74
CA SER A 179 -56.98 -50.97 -18.65
C SER A 179 -58.44 -50.54 -18.48
N SER A 180 -58.73 -49.24 -18.68
CA SER A 180 -60.09 -48.71 -18.58
C SER A 180 -60.99 -49.19 -19.72
N GLN A 181 -60.43 -49.51 -20.89
CA GLN A 181 -61.18 -50.10 -21.99
C GLN A 181 -61.52 -51.57 -21.76
N GLU A 182 -60.63 -52.34 -21.11
CA GLU A 182 -60.87 -53.76 -20.82
C GLU A 182 -61.86 -54.00 -19.67
N GLN A 183 -62.01 -53.05 -18.74
CA GLN A 183 -62.93 -53.19 -17.59
C GLN A 183 -64.39 -52.77 -17.84
N VAL A 184 -64.80 -52.49 -19.09
CA VAL A 184 -66.23 -52.36 -19.44
C VAL A 184 -66.87 -53.76 -19.49
N VAL A 185 -66.93 -54.44 -18.35
CA VAL A 185 -67.88 -55.54 -18.15
C VAL A 185 -69.26 -54.89 -18.12
N PRO A 186 -70.20 -55.24 -19.02
CA PRO A 186 -71.52 -54.64 -19.02
C PRO A 186 -72.18 -54.98 -17.68
N VAL A 187 -72.28 -53.98 -16.80
CA VAL A 187 -73.04 -54.11 -15.57
C VAL A 187 -74.48 -54.43 -15.99
N PRO A 188 -75.02 -55.62 -15.65
CA PRO A 188 -76.38 -55.96 -16.03
C PRO A 188 -77.31 -54.90 -15.43
N PRO A 189 -78.34 -54.45 -16.17
CA PRO A 189 -79.21 -53.38 -15.72
C PRO A 189 -79.84 -53.77 -14.38
N ASN A 190 -79.46 -53.07 -13.31
CA ASN A 190 -79.99 -53.27 -11.98
C ASN A 190 -81.49 -52.89 -11.99
N ARG A 191 -82.34 -53.90 -12.20
CA ARG A 191 -83.79 -53.84 -12.03
C ARG A 191 -84.15 -54.06 -10.56
N SER A 192 -83.76 -53.14 -9.70
CA SER A 192 -84.32 -52.99 -8.36
C SER A 192 -84.02 -51.56 -7.90
N GLY A 193 -84.92 -50.77 -7.35
CA GLY A 193 -86.32 -50.92 -7.06
C GLY A 193 -86.74 -49.61 -6.42
N ARG A 194 -87.85 -49.06 -6.93
CA ARG A 194 -88.97 -48.59 -6.11
C ARG A 194 -88.66 -47.54 -5.02
N ARG A 195 -88.98 -46.29 -5.37
CA ARG A 195 -89.68 -45.26 -4.56
C ARG A 195 -89.38 -45.25 -3.05
N HIS A 196 -88.86 -44.13 -2.55
CA HIS A 196 -89.56 -43.41 -1.49
C HIS A 196 -89.41 -41.89 -1.70
N ARG A 197 -90.58 -41.28 -1.90
CA ARG A 197 -90.85 -39.85 -1.89
C ARG A 197 -91.30 -39.53 -0.46
N ALA A 198 -90.48 -38.83 0.29
CA ALA A 198 -90.79 -38.12 1.53
C ALA A 198 -89.54 -37.28 1.86
N GLY A 199 -89.57 -36.00 2.18
CA GLY A 199 -90.64 -35.06 2.47
C GLY A 199 -89.98 -33.81 3.05
N LEU A 200 -90.68 -32.68 2.95
CA LEU A 200 -90.70 -31.54 3.88
C LEU A 200 -89.48 -31.32 4.82
N ASN A 201 -88.83 -30.16 4.76
CA ASN A 201 -89.22 -28.99 5.56
C ASN A 201 -88.27 -27.79 5.37
N VAL A 202 -88.92 -26.63 5.25
CA VAL A 202 -88.56 -25.24 5.64
C VAL A 202 -87.14 -24.76 5.40
#